data_AF-A0A9D6EBB7-F1
#
_entry.id   AF-A0A9D6EBB7-F1
#
_cell.length_a   1.000
_cell.length_b   1.000
_cell.length_c   1.000
_cell.angle_alpha   90.00
_cell.angle_beta   90.00
_cell.angle_gamma   90.00
#
_symmetry.space_group_name_H-M   'P 1'
#
loop_
_entity.id
_entity.type
_entity.pdbx_description
1 polymer ?
#
loop_
_entity_poly.entity_id
_entity_poly.type
_entity_poly.pdbx_seq_one_letter_code
_entity_poly.pdbx_strand_id
1 'polypeptide(L)'
;AAAIGLLVLAGFATWRRLTAPVVLPPPAVAADSAVQWEDFAGAEACVECHRAQYDVWRTSTHGRAGGSPSRQVVIARFNGVPIRFQNATVIPRIIASGEYQFAVSQPGRLQLVLTVAGVIGGGHMVGGGTQGFMASFPDGTVRFLPFDFIRRESVWFCNTVGRGDRGWIPITPDVPLEACVDWPPQRILGTHSRFSNCQECHGSQIELTAATSGYQTRYRDLRINCDSCHGPGQRAVAGDAHPGPIARGLLPVSCAEGRIAHGLSARGDA
;
A
#
# COMPACT_ATOMS: atom_id res chain seq x y z
N ALA A 1 -93.49 -26.96 -2.31
CA ALA A 1 -93.34 -25.97 -1.22
C ALA A 1 -92.68 -26.68 -0.03
N ALA A 2 -91.76 -26.00 0.67
CA ALA A 2 -90.75 -26.52 1.61
C ALA A 2 -89.55 -27.21 0.93
N ALA A 3 -88.30 -27.11 1.35
CA ALA A 3 -87.52 -26.24 2.25
C ALA A 3 -86.04 -26.67 2.04
N ILE A 4 -85.09 -25.95 2.63
CA ILE A 4 -83.62 -26.21 2.69
C ILE A 4 -82.86 -25.64 1.48
N GLY A 5 -81.99 -24.64 1.57
CA GLY A 5 -81.30 -24.06 2.72
C GLY A 5 -79.79 -24.19 2.55
N LEU A 6 -79.13 -23.04 2.38
CA LEU A 6 -77.75 -22.72 2.78
C LEU A 6 -76.53 -23.18 1.93
N LEU A 7 -75.70 -22.17 1.68
CA LEU A 7 -74.23 -22.14 1.79
C LEU A 7 -73.38 -22.71 0.64
N VAL A 8 -72.98 -21.85 -0.31
CA VAL A 8 -71.55 -21.68 -0.69
C VAL A 8 -71.30 -20.22 -1.13
N LEU A 9 -71.33 -19.27 -0.19
CA LEU A 9 -70.73 -17.94 -0.35
C LEU A 9 -70.08 -17.55 0.98
N ALA A 10 -68.86 -17.99 1.23
CA ALA A 10 -67.93 -17.35 2.17
C ALA A 10 -66.59 -18.13 2.19
N GLY A 11 -65.68 -17.75 1.30
CA GLY A 11 -64.30 -18.26 1.30
C GLY A 11 -63.28 -17.18 0.96
N PHE A 12 -63.57 -15.90 1.28
CA PHE A 12 -62.65 -14.78 1.03
C PHE A 12 -62.60 -13.77 2.18
N ALA A 13 -62.70 -14.25 3.42
CA ALA A 13 -62.40 -13.49 4.63
C ALA A 13 -61.73 -14.49 5.58
N THR A 14 -60.45 -14.43 5.94
CA THR A 14 -59.68 -13.27 6.35
C THR A 14 -58.21 -13.66 6.36
N TRP A 15 -57.44 -13.26 5.34
CA TRP A 15 -55.99 -13.14 5.51
C TRP A 15 -55.68 -11.68 5.81
N ARG A 16 -56.07 -11.24 7.01
CA ARG A 16 -55.44 -10.07 7.61
C ARG A 16 -53.99 -10.46 7.82
N ARG A 17 -53.12 -10.05 6.89
CA ARG A 17 -51.68 -10.04 7.08
C ARG A 17 -51.41 -9.18 8.30
N LEU A 18 -51.24 -9.81 9.45
CA LEU A 18 -50.55 -9.23 10.59
C LEU A 18 -49.05 -9.21 10.25
N THR A 19 -48.68 -8.44 9.22
CA THR A 19 -47.30 -8.04 9.04
C THR A 19 -47.17 -6.72 9.80
N ALA A 20 -46.98 -6.83 11.11
CA ALA A 20 -46.41 -5.71 11.84
C ALA A 20 -45.13 -5.31 11.09
N PRO A 21 -44.94 -4.02 10.75
CA PRO A 21 -43.71 -3.60 10.11
C PRO A 21 -42.55 -4.00 11.02
N VAL A 22 -41.57 -4.70 10.47
CA VAL A 22 -40.31 -4.96 11.16
C VAL A 22 -39.66 -3.60 11.37
N VAL A 23 -39.83 -3.03 12.56
CA VAL A 23 -39.11 -1.83 12.97
C VAL A 23 -37.71 -2.28 13.32
N LEU A 24 -36.79 -2.11 12.38
CA LEU A 24 -35.38 -2.28 12.66
C LEU A 24 -34.98 -1.21 13.69
N PRO A 25 -34.27 -1.56 14.78
CA PRO A 25 -33.68 -0.55 15.64
C PRO A 25 -32.80 0.36 14.78
N PRO A 26 -32.67 1.66 15.14
CA PRO A 26 -31.69 2.52 14.48
C PRO A 26 -30.33 1.81 14.55
N PRO A 27 -29.50 1.88 13.48
CA PRO A 27 -28.16 1.31 13.55
C PRO A 27 -27.51 1.85 14.82
N ALA A 28 -27.03 0.96 15.68
CA ALA A 28 -26.18 1.38 16.77
C ALA A 28 -25.09 2.22 16.11
N VAL A 29 -24.95 3.48 16.55
CA VAL A 29 -23.79 4.27 16.20
C VAL A 29 -22.64 3.52 16.85
N ALA A 30 -22.04 2.58 16.11
CA ALA A 30 -20.74 2.08 16.46
C ALA A 30 -19.91 3.35 16.60
N ALA A 31 -19.31 3.58 17.78
CA ALA A 31 -18.26 4.56 17.87
C ALA A 31 -17.30 4.20 16.74
N ASP A 32 -17.12 5.10 15.77
CA ASP A 32 -16.08 4.93 14.78
C ASP A 32 -14.78 4.82 15.57
N SER A 33 -14.33 3.60 15.82
CA SER A 33 -12.94 3.37 16.16
C SER A 33 -12.20 3.58 14.85
N ALA A 34 -12.09 4.84 14.45
CA ALA A 34 -11.30 5.22 13.29
C ALA A 34 -9.90 4.68 13.57
N VAL A 35 -9.46 3.73 12.76
CA VAL A 35 -8.11 3.16 12.85
C VAL A 35 -7.13 4.33 12.73
N GLN A 36 -6.26 4.47 13.74
CA GLN A 36 -5.24 5.51 13.76
C GLN A 36 -3.87 4.93 13.41
N TRP A 37 -2.97 5.81 13.00
CA TRP A 37 -1.57 5.49 12.77
C TRP A 37 -0.90 4.72 13.92
N GLU A 38 -1.25 5.08 15.15
CA GLU A 38 -0.70 4.51 16.38
C GLU A 38 -1.23 3.11 16.66
N ASP A 39 -2.34 2.68 16.03
CA ASP A 39 -2.87 1.32 16.16
C ASP A 39 -2.03 0.29 15.37
N PHE A 40 -1.13 0.74 14.48
CA PHE A 40 -0.25 -0.11 13.68
C PHE A 40 1.12 -0.30 14.35
N ALA A 41 1.54 -1.56 14.49
CA ALA A 41 2.78 -1.95 15.16
C ALA A 41 3.98 -2.01 14.20
N GLY A 42 3.73 -2.32 12.93
CA GLY A 42 4.77 -2.67 11.95
C GLY A 42 5.28 -4.10 12.11
N ALA A 43 5.95 -4.61 11.08
CA ALA A 43 6.35 -6.02 11.03
C ALA A 43 7.42 -6.38 12.08
N GLU A 44 8.29 -5.44 12.43
CA GLU A 44 9.38 -5.65 13.39
C GLU A 44 8.85 -6.03 14.77
N ALA A 45 7.72 -5.45 15.21
CA ALA A 45 7.12 -5.79 16.50
C ALA A 45 6.59 -7.24 16.53
N CYS A 46 6.28 -7.83 15.36
CA CYS A 46 5.74 -9.19 15.28
C CYS A 46 6.81 -10.27 15.51
N VAL A 47 8.10 -9.98 15.30
CA VAL A 47 9.17 -11.01 15.29
C VAL A 47 9.40 -11.66 16.66
N GLU A 48 9.06 -10.96 17.74
CA GLU A 48 9.25 -11.45 19.11
C GLU A 48 8.39 -12.69 19.38
N CYS A 49 7.15 -12.70 18.90
CA CYS A 49 6.20 -13.80 19.04
C CYS A 49 6.08 -14.69 17.79
N HIS A 50 6.35 -14.15 16.60
CA HIS A 50 6.14 -14.82 15.31
C HIS A 50 7.43 -14.93 14.47
N ARG A 51 8.53 -15.39 15.10
CA ARG A 51 9.84 -15.49 14.43
C ARG A 51 9.81 -16.29 13.14
N ALA A 52 9.17 -17.47 13.14
CA ALA A 52 9.12 -18.32 11.96
C ALA A 52 8.40 -17.64 10.77
N GLN A 53 7.26 -16.99 11.04
CA GLN A 53 6.50 -16.26 10.02
C GLN A 53 7.27 -15.03 9.55
N TYR A 54 7.89 -14.29 10.46
CA TYR A 54 8.72 -13.13 10.12
C TYR A 54 9.91 -13.52 9.23
N ASP A 55 10.60 -14.62 9.54
CA ASP A 55 11.74 -15.09 8.75
C ASP A 55 11.36 -15.48 7.32
N VAL A 56 10.17 -16.06 7.13
CA VAL A 56 9.62 -16.32 5.80
C VAL A 56 9.18 -15.02 5.13
N TRP A 57 8.46 -14.15 5.84
CA TRP A 57 7.95 -12.88 5.31
C TRP A 57 9.07 -11.97 4.83
N ARG A 58 10.13 -11.76 5.62
CA ARG A 58 11.23 -10.82 5.29
C ARG A 58 12.01 -11.19 4.03
N THR A 59 11.91 -12.44 3.58
CA THR A 59 12.53 -12.94 2.35
C THR A 59 11.52 -13.11 1.20
N SER A 60 10.22 -12.95 1.46
CA SER A 60 9.17 -12.97 0.44
C SER A 60 9.22 -11.74 -0.48
N THR A 61 8.44 -11.77 -1.56
CA THR A 61 8.26 -10.60 -2.45
C THR A 61 7.64 -9.42 -1.71
N HIS A 62 6.73 -9.65 -0.75
CA HIS A 62 6.13 -8.60 0.08
C HIS A 62 7.14 -7.96 1.02
N GLY A 63 7.91 -8.77 1.75
CA GLY A 63 8.96 -8.29 2.66
C GLY A 63 10.20 -7.73 1.96
N ARG A 64 10.26 -7.83 0.62
CA ARG A 64 11.32 -7.22 -0.22
C ARG A 64 10.74 -6.30 -1.30
N ALA A 65 9.49 -5.86 -1.14
CA ALA A 65 8.81 -5.05 -2.13
C ALA A 65 9.40 -3.64 -2.26
N GLY A 66 10.07 -3.14 -1.23
CA GLY A 66 10.66 -1.82 -1.22
C GLY A 66 11.49 -1.58 0.04
N GLY A 67 11.85 -0.33 0.29
CA GLY A 67 12.56 0.08 1.49
C GLY A 67 13.49 1.27 1.27
N SER A 68 14.33 1.53 2.26
CA SER A 68 15.41 2.51 2.14
C SER A 68 16.42 2.08 1.07
N PRO A 69 16.95 3.04 0.28
CA PRO A 69 17.91 2.73 -0.77
C PRO A 69 19.19 2.14 -0.18
N SER A 70 19.58 0.98 -0.70
CA SER A 70 20.79 0.25 -0.31
C SER A 70 21.19 -0.70 -1.43
N ARG A 71 22.40 -1.28 -1.36
CA ARG A 71 22.85 -2.28 -2.33
C ARG A 71 21.99 -3.54 -2.32
N GLN A 72 21.30 -3.83 -1.21
CA GLN A 72 20.41 -4.98 -1.07
C GLN A 72 19.04 -4.74 -1.70
N VAL A 73 18.58 -3.48 -1.76
CA VAL A 73 17.23 -3.11 -2.23
C VAL A 73 17.24 -2.57 -3.67
N VAL A 74 18.25 -1.77 -4.04
CA VAL A 74 18.33 -1.13 -5.36
C VAL A 74 18.85 -2.13 -6.41
N ILE A 75 18.00 -2.46 -7.37
CA ILE A 75 18.35 -3.32 -8.51
C ILE A 75 18.75 -2.50 -9.75
N ALA A 76 18.40 -1.21 -9.78
CA ALA A 76 18.71 -0.32 -10.89
C ALA A 76 20.18 0.11 -10.91
N ARG A 77 20.65 0.54 -12.09
CA ARG A 77 22.05 0.87 -12.34
C ARG A 77 22.36 2.33 -11.96
N PHE A 78 22.79 2.57 -10.73
CA PHE A 78 23.37 3.85 -10.28
C PHE A 78 24.89 3.89 -10.50
N ASN A 79 25.30 3.69 -11.75
CA ASN A 79 26.70 3.52 -12.15
C ASN A 79 27.31 4.76 -12.83
N GLY A 80 26.61 5.90 -12.82
CA GLY A 80 27.05 7.14 -13.45
C GLY A 80 26.89 7.21 -14.97
N VAL A 81 26.34 6.16 -15.61
CA VAL A 81 26.06 6.19 -17.05
C VAL A 81 24.89 7.14 -17.30
N PRO A 82 25.05 8.18 -18.16
CA PRO A 82 24.00 9.16 -18.38
C PRO A 82 22.77 8.59 -19.12
N ILE A 83 21.59 8.88 -18.59
CA ILE A 83 20.31 8.75 -19.28
C ILE A 83 20.11 10.02 -20.11
N ARG A 84 19.93 9.88 -21.43
CA ARG A 84 19.86 10.99 -22.38
C ARG A 84 18.41 11.22 -22.82
N PHE A 85 17.92 12.42 -22.58
CA PHE A 85 16.68 12.96 -23.15
C PHE A 85 17.03 13.92 -24.29
N GLN A 86 16.04 14.34 -25.05
CA GLN A 86 16.17 15.36 -26.10
C GLN A 86 16.76 16.68 -25.58
N ASN A 87 16.33 17.09 -24.39
CA ASN A 87 16.63 18.39 -23.80
C ASN A 87 17.19 18.30 -22.36
N ALA A 88 17.61 17.12 -21.93
CA ALA A 88 18.17 16.91 -20.60
C ALA A 88 19.15 15.74 -20.57
N THR A 89 20.00 15.73 -19.56
CA THR A 89 20.81 14.57 -19.19
C THR A 89 20.63 14.28 -17.71
N VAL A 90 20.35 13.01 -17.38
CA VAL A 90 20.15 12.54 -16.01
C VAL A 90 21.23 11.52 -15.68
N ILE A 91 21.97 11.73 -14.60
CA ILE A 91 23.05 10.84 -14.17
C ILE A 91 22.61 10.15 -12.86
N PRO A 92 22.22 8.86 -12.92
CA PRO A 92 22.00 8.04 -11.72
C PRO A 92 23.35 7.64 -11.12
N ARG A 93 23.62 8.05 -9.88
CA ARG A 93 24.91 7.83 -9.21
C ARG A 93 24.76 7.53 -7.72
N ILE A 94 25.78 6.89 -7.16
CA ILE A 94 25.99 6.78 -5.72
C ILE A 94 27.11 7.76 -5.37
N ILE A 95 26.87 8.68 -4.44
CA ILE A 95 27.91 9.62 -3.98
C ILE A 95 28.72 9.06 -2.82
N ALA A 96 29.79 9.76 -2.41
CA ALA A 96 30.71 9.29 -1.39
C ALA A 96 30.06 8.99 -0.02
N SER A 97 28.98 9.69 0.32
CA SER A 97 28.17 9.41 1.52
C SER A 97 27.36 8.11 1.44
N GLY A 98 27.34 7.44 0.28
CA GLY A 98 26.52 6.26 0.01
C GLY A 98 25.11 6.56 -0.48
N GLU A 99 24.73 7.84 -0.58
CA GLU A 99 23.41 8.25 -1.04
C GLU A 99 23.23 8.04 -2.55
N TYR A 100 22.05 7.56 -2.91
CA TYR A 100 21.63 7.37 -4.30
C TYR A 100 21.00 8.65 -4.82
N GLN A 101 21.44 9.12 -6.00
CA GLN A 101 21.01 10.39 -6.57
C GLN A 101 20.74 10.29 -8.06
N PHE A 102 19.79 11.10 -8.53
CA PHE A 102 19.68 11.51 -9.93
C PHE A 102 20.13 12.96 -10.05
N ALA A 103 21.25 13.19 -10.76
CA ALA A 103 21.68 14.54 -11.11
C ALA A 103 21.13 14.92 -12.48
N VAL A 104 20.24 15.92 -12.52
CA VAL A 104 19.51 16.33 -13.72
C VAL A 104 20.04 17.66 -14.23
N SER A 105 20.50 17.67 -15.47
CA SER A 105 21.01 18.85 -16.17
C SER A 105 20.14 19.17 -17.37
N GLN A 106 19.64 20.41 -17.44
CA GLN A 106 18.90 20.96 -18.58
C GLN A 106 19.61 22.25 -19.07
N PRO A 107 19.62 22.54 -20.38
CA PRO A 107 20.18 23.79 -20.90
C PRO A 107 19.54 25.02 -20.23
N GLY A 108 20.39 25.98 -19.82
CA GLY A 108 19.93 27.23 -19.20
C GLY A 108 19.35 27.09 -17.78
N ARG A 109 19.45 25.91 -17.14
CA ARG A 109 19.00 25.68 -15.76
C ARG A 109 20.16 25.24 -14.87
N LEU A 110 20.09 25.60 -13.59
CA LEU A 110 20.96 25.02 -12.57
C LEU A 110 20.71 23.51 -12.49
N GLN A 111 21.77 22.75 -12.22
CA GLN A 111 21.66 21.31 -12.03
C GLN A 111 20.77 21.01 -10.82
N LEU A 112 19.76 20.18 -11.01
CA LEU A 112 18.90 19.68 -9.94
C LEU A 112 19.43 18.32 -9.47
N VAL A 113 19.56 18.14 -8.16
CA VAL A 113 19.91 16.84 -7.57
C VAL A 113 18.71 16.31 -6.81
N LEU A 114 18.26 15.11 -7.19
CA LEU A 114 17.19 14.39 -6.53
C LEU A 114 17.79 13.23 -5.75
N THR A 115 17.86 13.37 -4.43
CA THR A 115 18.30 12.28 -3.53
C THR A 115 17.16 11.28 -3.34
N VAL A 116 17.44 10.01 -3.60
CA VAL A 116 16.48 8.93 -3.41
C VAL A 116 16.30 8.71 -1.91
N ALA A 117 15.06 8.85 -1.44
CA ALA A 117 14.65 8.60 -0.06
C ALA A 117 14.01 7.21 0.11
N GLY A 118 13.45 6.64 -0.96
CA GLY A 118 12.76 5.36 -0.92
C GLY A 118 12.73 4.66 -2.29
N VAL A 119 12.54 3.35 -2.24
CA VAL A 119 12.52 2.46 -3.40
C VAL A 119 11.30 1.55 -3.31
N ILE A 120 10.63 1.32 -4.43
CA ILE A 120 9.57 0.30 -4.56
C ILE A 120 9.83 -0.57 -5.78
N GLY A 121 9.39 -1.83 -5.71
CA GLY A 121 9.61 -2.84 -6.73
C GLY A 121 10.95 -3.57 -6.57
N GLY A 122 10.87 -4.91 -6.50
CA GLY A 122 12.03 -5.81 -6.44
C GLY A 122 12.33 -6.56 -7.74
N GLY A 123 11.56 -6.31 -8.80
CA GLY A 123 11.76 -6.99 -10.09
C GLY A 123 11.40 -8.49 -10.08
N HIS A 124 10.40 -8.89 -9.30
CA HIS A 124 10.00 -10.30 -9.11
C HIS A 124 8.83 -10.75 -10.00
N MET A 125 8.32 -9.86 -10.86
CA MET A 125 7.18 -10.16 -11.73
C MET A 125 7.64 -10.87 -13.02
N VAL A 126 6.71 -11.54 -13.70
CA VAL A 126 6.91 -12.02 -15.08
C VAL A 126 7.37 -10.85 -15.94
N GLY A 127 8.38 -11.07 -16.79
CA GLY A 127 9.06 -9.98 -17.52
C GLY A 127 10.15 -9.26 -16.72
N GLY A 128 10.43 -9.66 -15.47
CA GLY A 128 11.50 -9.12 -14.63
C GLY A 128 11.11 -7.92 -13.77
N GLY A 129 9.86 -7.44 -13.87
CA GLY A 129 9.32 -6.35 -13.05
C GLY A 129 10.08 -5.03 -13.13
N THR A 130 9.60 -4.05 -12.38
CA THR A 130 10.10 -2.67 -12.39
C THR A 130 10.55 -2.25 -11.00
N GLN A 131 11.35 -1.19 -10.95
CA GLN A 131 11.74 -0.51 -9.72
C GLN A 131 11.56 0.99 -9.91
N GLY A 132 10.81 1.60 -9.00
CA GLY A 132 10.58 3.04 -8.92
C GLY A 132 11.25 3.66 -7.70
N PHE A 133 11.42 4.97 -7.74
CA PHE A 133 12.16 5.74 -6.75
C PHE A 133 11.36 6.92 -6.27
N MET A 134 11.59 7.33 -5.02
CA MET A 134 10.95 8.49 -4.43
C MET A 134 11.97 9.40 -3.77
N ALA A 135 11.66 10.69 -3.68
CA ALA A 135 12.45 11.68 -2.96
C ALA A 135 11.56 12.49 -2.01
N SER A 136 12.15 12.98 -0.92
CA SER A 136 11.52 13.92 0.00
C SER A 136 11.70 15.35 -0.49
N PHE A 137 10.68 16.19 -0.31
CA PHE A 137 10.67 17.57 -0.75
C PHE A 137 10.52 18.56 0.43
N PRO A 138 10.96 19.82 0.29
CA PRO A 138 10.91 20.81 1.37
C PRO A 138 9.49 21.13 1.88
N ASP A 139 8.46 20.85 1.09
CA ASP A 139 7.05 21.01 1.49
C ASP A 139 6.52 19.83 2.34
N GLY A 140 7.40 18.89 2.71
CA GLY A 140 7.13 17.72 3.53
C GLY A 140 6.46 16.56 2.79
N THR A 141 6.31 16.66 1.47
CA THR A 141 5.83 15.56 0.63
C THR A 141 6.96 14.60 0.25
N VAL A 142 6.63 13.32 0.11
CA VAL A 142 7.44 12.35 -0.62
C VAL A 142 6.80 12.13 -1.99
N ARG A 143 7.59 12.16 -3.07
CA ARG A 143 7.06 12.07 -4.44
C ARG A 143 7.81 11.07 -5.28
N PHE A 144 7.11 10.42 -6.19
CA PHE A 144 7.71 9.56 -7.21
C PHE A 144 8.62 10.36 -8.14
N LEU A 145 9.74 9.75 -8.48
CA LEU A 145 10.67 10.24 -9.49
C LEU A 145 10.30 9.63 -10.86
N PRO A 146 10.47 10.37 -11.97
CA PRO A 146 10.04 9.93 -13.30
C PRO A 146 11.02 8.96 -13.98
N PHE A 147 11.89 8.30 -13.23
CA PHE A 147 12.95 7.45 -13.77
C PHE A 147 12.80 6.04 -13.20
N ASP A 148 11.93 5.25 -13.81
CA ASP A 148 11.73 3.85 -13.42
C ASP A 148 12.72 2.95 -14.16
N PHE A 149 13.01 1.78 -13.58
CA PHE A 149 13.95 0.82 -14.14
C PHE A 149 13.31 -0.56 -14.32
N ILE A 150 13.46 -1.15 -15.50
CA ILE A 150 13.01 -2.52 -15.78
C ILE A 150 14.19 -3.49 -15.72
N ARG A 151 14.13 -4.47 -14.82
CA ARG A 151 15.29 -5.32 -14.49
C ARG A 151 15.75 -6.18 -15.65
N ARG A 152 14.82 -6.85 -16.34
CA ARG A 152 15.13 -7.81 -17.41
C ARG A 152 15.81 -7.14 -18.59
N GLU A 153 15.27 -6.01 -19.03
CA GLU A 153 15.78 -5.27 -20.19
C GLU A 153 16.96 -4.36 -19.81
N SER A 154 17.16 -4.10 -18.51
CA SER A 154 18.17 -3.17 -18.01
C SER A 154 18.03 -1.76 -18.59
N VAL A 155 16.78 -1.30 -18.72
CA VAL A 155 16.40 -0.03 -19.34
C VAL A 155 15.77 0.90 -18.32
N TRP A 156 16.09 2.19 -18.44
CA TRP A 156 15.37 3.27 -17.78
C TRP A 156 14.19 3.69 -18.64
N PHE A 157 13.02 3.83 -18.03
CA PHE A 157 11.78 4.18 -18.72
C PHE A 157 10.98 5.19 -17.88
N CYS A 158 10.01 5.84 -18.50
CA CYS A 158 9.08 6.72 -17.78
C CYS A 158 7.67 6.60 -18.33
N ASN A 159 6.68 6.93 -17.49
CA ASN A 159 5.30 7.08 -17.91
C ASN A 159 5.10 8.41 -18.64
N THR A 160 4.48 8.39 -19.82
CA THR A 160 4.15 9.59 -20.60
C THR A 160 2.64 9.84 -20.75
N VAL A 161 1.80 9.00 -20.14
CA VAL A 161 0.33 9.16 -20.16
C VAL A 161 -0.09 10.51 -19.56
N GLY A 162 -0.97 11.23 -20.24
CA GLY A 162 -1.45 12.57 -19.89
C GLY A 162 -0.58 13.71 -20.41
N ARG A 163 0.55 13.42 -21.06
CA ARG A 163 1.42 14.45 -21.67
C ARG A 163 1.85 14.06 -23.09
N GLY A 164 2.65 13.01 -23.19
CA GLY A 164 3.11 12.46 -24.46
C GLY A 164 2.22 11.35 -24.99
N ASP A 165 1.35 10.77 -24.15
CA ASP A 165 0.35 9.74 -24.47
C ASP A 165 0.88 8.52 -25.25
N ARG A 166 2.13 8.15 -25.00
CA ARG A 166 2.77 6.94 -25.56
C ARG A 166 2.86 5.79 -24.55
N GLY A 167 2.23 5.92 -23.38
CA GLY A 167 2.33 4.93 -22.31
C GLY A 167 3.67 4.99 -21.58
N TRP A 168 4.11 3.83 -21.08
CA TRP A 168 5.44 3.65 -20.49
C TRP A 168 6.44 3.30 -21.58
N ILE A 169 7.40 4.19 -21.82
CA ILE A 169 8.38 4.05 -22.89
C ILE A 169 9.81 4.11 -22.34
N PRO A 170 10.77 3.39 -22.96
CA PRO A 170 12.18 3.61 -22.72
C PRO A 170 12.55 5.08 -22.87
N ILE A 171 13.45 5.57 -22.02
CA ILE A 171 13.98 6.92 -22.14
C ILE A 171 15.06 6.91 -23.22
N THR A 172 14.87 7.74 -24.25
CA THR A 172 15.76 7.86 -25.41
C THR A 172 16.02 9.33 -25.75
N PRO A 173 17.06 9.64 -26.56
CA PRO A 173 17.39 11.01 -26.94
C PRO A 173 16.32 11.77 -27.75
N ASP A 174 15.27 11.11 -28.23
CA ASP A 174 14.11 11.76 -28.88
C ASP A 174 12.99 12.12 -27.90
N VAL A 175 13.04 11.64 -26.65
CA VAL A 175 12.04 11.93 -25.62
C VAL A 175 12.43 13.22 -24.89
N PRO A 176 11.60 14.28 -24.88
CA PRO A 176 11.82 15.42 -24.00
C PRO A 176 11.50 15.04 -22.55
N LEU A 177 12.24 15.60 -21.60
CA LEU A 177 12.07 15.26 -20.19
C LEU A 177 10.64 15.57 -19.67
N GLU A 178 10.03 16.63 -20.19
CA GLU A 178 8.67 17.08 -19.87
C GLU A 178 7.58 16.13 -20.37
N ALA A 179 7.90 15.20 -21.30
CA ALA A 179 6.96 14.16 -21.69
C ALA A 179 6.72 13.14 -20.57
N CYS A 180 7.67 12.94 -19.66
CA CYS A 180 7.46 12.10 -18.49
C CYS A 180 6.46 12.78 -17.55
N VAL A 181 5.32 12.13 -17.30
CA VAL A 181 4.19 12.71 -16.55
C VAL A 181 4.59 13.14 -15.14
N ASP A 182 5.47 12.37 -14.50
CA ASP A 182 5.99 12.65 -13.17
C ASP A 182 7.15 13.66 -13.16
N TRP A 183 7.47 14.32 -14.29
CA TRP A 183 8.47 15.39 -14.33
C TRP A 183 7.81 16.79 -14.41
N PRO A 184 8.16 17.77 -13.55
CA PRO A 184 8.92 17.58 -12.32
C PRO A 184 8.16 16.66 -11.34
N PRO A 185 8.84 16.07 -10.32
CA PRO A 185 8.21 15.20 -9.34
C PRO A 185 6.95 15.82 -8.73
N GLN A 186 5.79 15.25 -9.06
CA GLN A 186 4.48 15.80 -8.70
C GLN A 186 3.50 14.76 -8.13
N ARG A 187 3.73 13.46 -8.39
CA ARG A 187 2.92 12.38 -7.85
C ARG A 187 3.34 12.09 -6.41
N ILE A 188 2.56 12.64 -5.49
CA ILE A 188 2.77 12.53 -4.03
C ILE A 188 2.39 11.13 -3.54
N LEU A 189 3.17 10.62 -2.61
CA LEU A 189 2.92 9.38 -1.89
C LEU A 189 2.13 9.69 -0.60
N GLY A 190 0.99 9.03 -0.40
CA GLY A 190 0.27 9.03 0.89
C GLY A 190 -1.24 9.27 0.77
N THR A 191 -1.97 8.95 1.84
CA THR A 191 -3.43 8.93 1.88
C THR A 191 -4.06 10.32 1.94
N HIS A 192 -4.33 10.91 0.78
CA HIS A 192 -5.12 12.13 0.71
C HIS A 192 -6.02 12.11 -0.52
N SER A 193 -7.29 12.49 -0.34
CA SER A 193 -8.33 12.40 -1.40
C SER A 193 -8.00 13.21 -2.66
N ARG A 194 -7.16 14.24 -2.52
CA ARG A 194 -6.70 15.09 -3.63
C ARG A 194 -5.66 14.45 -4.54
N PHE A 195 -4.92 13.43 -4.08
CA PHE A 195 -3.78 12.89 -4.81
C PHE A 195 -4.02 11.45 -5.26
N SER A 196 -3.32 11.03 -6.32
CA SER A 196 -3.37 9.66 -6.80
C SER A 196 -2.74 8.72 -5.78
N ASN A 197 -3.50 7.71 -5.36
CA ASN A 197 -3.10 6.84 -4.28
C ASN A 197 -2.55 5.52 -4.81
N CYS A 198 -1.23 5.33 -4.75
CA CYS A 198 -0.57 4.05 -5.07
C CYS A 198 -0.03 3.35 -3.81
N GLN A 199 -0.05 4.06 -2.68
CA GLN A 199 0.70 3.73 -1.49
C GLN A 199 0.18 2.52 -0.73
N GLU A 200 -1.13 2.26 -0.72
CA GLU A 200 -1.71 1.14 0.04
C GLU A 200 -1.42 -0.23 -0.61
N CYS A 201 -0.96 -0.22 -1.87
CA CYS A 201 -0.55 -1.42 -2.60
C CYS A 201 0.97 -1.56 -2.72
N HIS A 202 1.73 -0.49 -2.51
CA HIS A 202 3.18 -0.42 -2.74
C HIS A 202 3.96 0.09 -1.52
N GLY A 203 3.40 -0.14 -0.35
CA GLY A 203 3.96 0.14 0.96
C GLY A 203 2.90 -0.15 2.02
N SER A 204 3.21 0.18 3.27
CA SER A 204 2.33 -0.12 4.39
C SER A 204 2.16 1.10 5.28
N GLN A 205 0.88 1.44 5.51
CA GLN A 205 0.43 2.57 6.31
C GLN A 205 1.18 3.83 5.90
N ILE A 206 0.86 4.39 4.74
CA ILE A 206 1.52 5.59 4.23
C ILE A 206 0.55 6.77 4.28
N GLU A 207 0.74 7.65 5.24
CA GLU A 207 -0.14 8.79 5.46
C GLU A 207 0.45 10.08 4.93
N LEU A 208 -0.41 10.88 4.31
CA LEU A 208 -0.15 12.27 4.00
C LEU A 208 -1.14 13.15 4.75
N THR A 209 -0.63 13.95 5.69
CA THR A 209 -1.45 14.90 6.44
C THR A 209 -1.11 16.33 6.06
N ALA A 210 -2.10 17.22 6.12
CA ALA A 210 -1.86 18.65 6.03
C ALA A 210 -1.21 19.14 7.33
N ALA A 211 -0.21 20.00 7.21
CA ALA A 211 0.49 20.63 8.33
C ALA A 211 0.46 22.16 8.19
N THR A 212 0.83 22.88 9.26
CA THR A 212 0.82 24.36 9.29
C THR A 212 1.57 24.99 8.13
N SER A 213 2.63 24.34 7.63
CA SER A 213 3.49 24.84 6.55
C SER A 213 3.58 23.90 5.34
N GLY A 214 2.49 23.19 5.00
CA GLY A 214 2.44 22.31 3.83
C GLY A 214 1.87 20.94 4.15
N TYR A 215 2.68 19.90 3.96
CA TYR A 215 2.29 18.52 4.20
C TYR A 215 3.29 17.80 5.10
N GLN A 216 2.89 16.63 5.60
CA GLN A 216 3.78 15.67 6.22
C GLN A 216 3.47 14.29 5.66
N THR A 217 4.47 13.67 5.03
CA THR A 217 4.39 12.24 4.67
C THR A 217 5.04 11.40 5.75
N ARG A 218 4.32 10.38 6.24
CA ARG A 218 4.87 9.33 7.10
C ARG A 218 4.49 7.96 6.56
N TYR A 219 5.38 6.99 6.68
CA TYR A 219 5.07 5.59 6.35
C TYR A 219 5.74 4.63 7.32
N ARG A 220 5.07 3.53 7.65
CA ARG A 220 5.67 2.47 8.49
C ARG A 220 6.69 1.70 7.69
N ASP A 221 6.34 1.40 6.43
CA ASP A 221 7.19 0.61 5.55
C ASP A 221 6.93 0.91 4.08
N LEU A 222 7.93 0.65 3.23
CA LEU A 222 7.77 0.55 1.78
C LEU A 222 7.71 -0.91 1.29
N ARG A 223 7.78 -1.86 2.23
CA ARG A 223 7.39 -3.28 2.07
C ARG A 223 5.90 -3.42 2.31
N ILE A 224 5.34 -4.59 1.99
CA ILE A 224 3.98 -4.97 2.40
C ILE A 224 4.09 -5.77 3.70
N ASN A 225 3.85 -5.09 4.82
CA ASN A 225 4.06 -5.59 6.17
C ASN A 225 2.89 -6.44 6.70
N CYS A 226 3.05 -6.99 7.91
CA CYS A 226 2.06 -7.85 8.57
C CYS A 226 0.71 -7.15 8.72
N ASP A 227 0.74 -5.89 9.14
CA ASP A 227 -0.46 -5.09 9.43
C ASP A 227 -1.30 -4.79 8.19
N SER A 228 -0.69 -4.78 6.99
CA SER A 228 -1.43 -4.66 5.73
C SER A 228 -2.39 -5.83 5.46
N CYS A 229 -2.16 -7.01 6.05
CA CYS A 229 -3.03 -8.18 5.89
C CYS A 229 -3.79 -8.53 7.19
N HIS A 230 -3.18 -8.31 8.35
CA HIS A 230 -3.74 -8.66 9.66
C HIS A 230 -4.41 -7.50 10.38
N GLY A 231 -4.36 -6.29 9.81
CA GLY A 231 -4.92 -5.09 10.43
C GLY A 231 -4.03 -4.51 11.53
N PRO A 232 -4.55 -3.55 12.32
CA PRO A 232 -3.77 -2.83 13.32
C PRO A 232 -3.29 -3.75 14.46
N GLY A 233 -1.99 -3.99 14.54
CA GLY A 233 -1.38 -4.96 15.44
C GLY A 233 -0.99 -4.43 16.83
N GLN A 234 -1.04 -3.12 17.07
CA GLN A 234 -0.44 -2.52 18.28
C GLN A 234 -1.03 -3.07 19.58
N ARG A 235 -2.36 -3.26 19.63
CA ARG A 235 -3.04 -3.84 20.80
C ARG A 235 -2.67 -5.31 21.02
N ALA A 236 -2.57 -6.07 19.93
CA ALA A 236 -2.17 -7.49 20.00
C ALA A 236 -0.73 -7.65 20.51
N VAL A 237 0.17 -6.75 20.10
CA VAL A 237 1.55 -6.69 20.62
C VAL A 237 1.58 -6.29 22.10
N ALA A 238 0.71 -5.37 22.52
CA ALA A 238 0.58 -4.96 23.92
C ALA A 238 -0.05 -6.03 24.85
N GLY A 239 -0.51 -7.16 24.30
CA GLY A 239 -1.06 -8.29 25.05
C GLY A 239 -2.59 -8.38 25.04
N ASP A 240 -3.29 -7.44 24.40
CA ASP A 240 -4.74 -7.46 24.31
C ASP A 240 -5.22 -8.56 23.34
N ALA A 241 -6.30 -9.25 23.70
CA ALA A 241 -6.98 -10.16 22.78
C ALA A 241 -7.64 -9.36 21.63
N HIS A 242 -7.45 -9.82 20.40
CA HIS A 242 -7.98 -9.17 19.20
C HIS A 242 -9.53 -9.09 19.23
N PRO A 243 -10.17 -7.92 19.00
CA PRO A 243 -11.63 -7.76 19.08
C PRO A 243 -12.39 -8.13 17.78
N GLY A 244 -11.71 -8.63 16.75
CA GLY A 244 -12.36 -9.00 15.48
C GLY A 244 -13.17 -10.30 15.60
N PRO A 245 -14.27 -10.47 14.83
CA PRO A 245 -14.92 -11.77 14.69
C PRO A 245 -13.95 -12.70 13.96
N ILE A 246 -13.15 -13.42 14.73
CA ILE A 246 -12.39 -14.54 14.23
C ILE A 246 -13.42 -15.49 13.64
N ALA A 247 -13.39 -15.67 12.32
CA ALA A 247 -14.18 -16.70 11.65
C ALA A 247 -14.07 -17.97 12.51
N ARG A 248 -15.23 -18.49 12.96
CA ARG A 248 -15.33 -19.61 13.90
C ARG A 248 -14.25 -20.66 13.59
N GLY A 249 -13.20 -20.74 14.42
CA GLY A 249 -12.13 -21.73 14.25
C GLY A 249 -10.69 -21.24 14.41
N LEU A 250 -10.43 -19.93 14.51
CA LEU A 250 -9.10 -19.40 14.81
C LEU A 250 -9.07 -18.81 16.23
N LEU A 251 -8.14 -19.26 17.07
CA LEU A 251 -7.95 -18.77 18.45
C LEU A 251 -7.38 -17.33 18.44
N PRO A 252 -7.70 -16.49 19.45
CA PRO A 252 -7.09 -15.18 19.59
C PRO A 252 -5.58 -15.33 19.79
N VAL A 253 -4.80 -14.62 18.97
CA VAL A 253 -3.34 -14.62 19.06
C VAL A 253 -2.94 -13.49 20.00
N SER A 254 -2.63 -13.81 21.26
CA SER A 254 -1.99 -12.88 22.20
C SER A 254 -0.49 -13.14 22.21
N CYS A 255 0.31 -12.08 22.16
CA CYS A 255 1.77 -12.13 22.26
C CYS A 255 2.24 -12.32 23.73
N ALA A 256 1.31 -12.35 24.69
CA ALA A 256 1.64 -12.61 26.08
C ALA A 256 2.21 -14.04 26.24
N GLU A 257 3.40 -14.12 26.84
CA GLU A 257 4.10 -15.33 27.32
C GLU A 257 4.90 -16.17 26.32
N GLY A 258 5.23 -15.67 25.11
CA GLY A 258 6.20 -16.34 24.23
C GLY A 258 5.84 -17.80 23.85
N ARG A 259 4.58 -18.19 24.04
CA ARG A 259 4.05 -19.49 23.66
C ARG A 259 2.98 -19.28 22.61
N ILE A 260 3.25 -19.80 21.42
CA ILE A 260 2.20 -19.99 20.43
C ILE A 260 1.24 -21.03 21.00
N ALA A 261 0.12 -20.61 21.56
CA ALA A 261 -0.92 -21.52 22.05
C ALA A 261 -1.65 -22.14 20.83
N HIS A 262 -1.05 -23.14 20.20
CA HIS A 262 -1.75 -24.01 19.26
C HIS A 262 -2.61 -25.01 20.04
N GLY A 263 -3.82 -24.60 20.41
CA GLY A 263 -4.85 -25.50 20.93
C GLY A 263 -5.43 -26.35 19.80
N LEU A 264 -4.79 -27.46 19.45
CA LEU A 264 -5.40 -28.53 18.67
C LEU A 264 -6.50 -29.18 19.51
N SER A 265 -7.76 -28.82 19.28
CA SER A 265 -8.89 -29.64 19.74
C SER A 265 -8.95 -30.86 18.84
N ALA A 266 -8.32 -31.95 19.28
CA ALA A 266 -8.64 -33.28 18.81
C ALA A 266 -10.07 -33.60 19.29
N ARG A 267 -11.06 -33.50 18.41
CA ARG A 267 -12.30 -34.25 18.57
C ARG A 267 -12.02 -35.68 18.11
N GLY A 268 -11.73 -36.55 19.08
CA GLY A 268 -11.95 -37.98 18.93
C GLY A 268 -13.41 -38.23 19.29
N ASP A 269 -14.20 -38.58 18.28
CA ASP A 269 -15.55 -39.11 18.48
C ASP A 269 -15.43 -40.52 19.10
N ALA A 270 -16.21 -40.74 20.17
CA ALA A 270 -16.57 -42.06 20.71
C ALA A 270 -18.03 -42.33 20.38
#